data_AF-A0A737M8Y2-F1
#
_entry.id   AF-A0A737M8Y2-F1
#
_cell.length_a   1.000
_cell.length_b   1.000
_cell.length_c   1.000
_cell.angle_alpha   90.00
_cell.angle_beta   90.00
_cell.angle_gamma   90.00
#
_symmetry.space_group_name_H-M   'P 1'
#
loop_
_entity.id
_entity.type
_entity.pdbx_description
1 polymer ?
#
loop_
_entity_poly.entity_id
_entity_poly.type
_entity_poly.pdbx_seq_one_letter_code
_entity_poly.pdbx_strand_id
1 'polypeptide(L)' 'MNSADLSKILEEHKVWITSMRESGSRADLRGANLRDANLCGANLRGANLRDANLCGADL' A
#
# COMPACT_ATOMS: atom_id res chain seq x y z
N MET A 1 2.08 -8.92 -8.89
CA MET A 1 1.70 -8.81 -7.47
C MET A 1 0.28 -9.30 -7.38
N ASN A 2 -0.01 -10.26 -6.50
CA ASN A 2 -1.38 -10.77 -6.37
C ASN A 2 -2.16 -9.91 -5.37
N SER A 3 -3.49 -9.99 -5.41
CA SER A 3 -4.36 -9.25 -4.48
C SER A 3 -4.04 -9.54 -3.01
N ALA A 4 -3.59 -10.76 -2.70
CA ALA A 4 -3.21 -11.16 -1.34
C ALA A 4 -1.90 -10.52 -0.86
N ASP A 5 -0.93 -10.32 -1.76
CA ASP A 5 0.33 -9.65 -1.42
C ASP A 5 0.07 -8.17 -1.12
N LEU A 6 -0.76 -7.53 -1.94
CA LEU A 6 -1.17 -6.14 -1.76
C LEU A 6 -1.88 -5.95 -0.42
N SER A 7 -2.88 -6.78 -0.11
CA SER A 7 -3.60 -6.66 1.17
C SER A 7 -2.67 -6.83 2.37
N LYS A 8 -1.70 -7.74 2.29
CA LYS A 8 -0.73 -7.94 3.37
C LYS A 8 0.15 -6.70 3.59
N ILE A 9 0.64 -6.10 2.51
CA ILE A 9 1.44 -4.87 2.58
C ILE A 9 0.62 -3.72 3.19
N LEU A 10 -0.64 -3.59 2.80
CA LEU A 10 -1.54 -2.56 3.34
C LEU A 10 -1.84 -2.76 4.82
N GLU A 11 -2.05 -4.00 5.27
CA GLU A 11 -2.26 -4.31 6.69
C GLU A 11 -1.00 -4.03 7.52
N GLU A 12 0.18 -4.45 7.06
CA GLU A 12 1.45 -4.15 7.74
C GLU A 12 1.70 -2.64 7.83
N HIS A 13 1.36 -1.90 6.77
CA HIS A 13 1.48 -0.45 6.74
C HIS A 13 0.48 0.24 7.64
N LYS A 14 -0.75 -0.28 7.73
CA LYS A 14 -1.76 0.19 8.67
C LYS A 14 -1.26 0.05 10.10
N VAL A 15 -0.71 -1.12 10.46
CA VAL A 15 -0.09 -1.34 11.78
C VAL A 15 1.04 -0.34 12.01
N TRP A 16 1.91 -0.12 11.02
CA TRP A 16 2.99 0.87 11.08
C TRP A 16 2.51 2.30 11.41
N ILE A 17 1.42 2.74 10.78
CA ILE A 17 0.86 4.06 11.05
C ILE A 17 0.21 4.10 12.43
N THR A 18 -0.59 3.09 12.78
CA THR A 18 -1.33 3.07 14.05
C THR A 18 -0.43 2.89 15.26
N SER A 19 0.68 2.17 15.11
CA SER A 19 1.67 1.94 16.15
C SER A 19 2.73 3.04 16.20
N MET A 20 2.49 4.22 15.63
CA MET A 20 3.41 5.36 15.69
C MET A 20 4.84 5.03 15.18
N ARG A 21 4.94 4.16 14.16
CA ARG A 21 6.21 3.65 13.60
C ARG A 21 6.99 2.72 14.54
N GLU A 22 6.38 2.21 15.60
CA GLU A 22 7.02 1.26 16.53
C GLU A 22 6.91 -0.20 16.09
N SER A 23 5.87 -0.57 15.33
CA SER A 23 5.66 -1.94 14.85
C SER A 23 4.98 -1.94 13.48
N GLY A 24 5.36 -2.86 12.59
CA GLY A 24 4.92 -2.91 11.19
C GLY A 24 5.93 -2.36 10.19
N SER A 25 5.60 -2.44 8.91
CA SER A 25 6.49 -2.05 7.81
C SER A 25 5.86 -0.95 6.95
N ARG A 26 6.68 0.01 6.51
CA ARG A 26 6.27 1.01 5.52
C ARG A 26 5.93 0.28 4.22
N ALA A 27 4.76 0.55 3.63
CA ALA A 27 4.39 -0.04 2.35
C ALA A 27 5.39 0.36 1.25
N ASP A 28 6.09 -0.63 0.69
CA ASP A 28 6.92 -0.46 -0.50
C ASP A 28 6.19 -1.04 -1.71
N LEU A 29 5.60 -0.15 -2.49
CA LEU A 29 4.83 -0.45 -3.70
C LEU A 29 5.56 0.08 -4.93
N ARG A 30 6.90 0.24 -4.84
CA ARG A 30 7.70 0.75 -5.95
C ARG A 30 7.62 -0.17 -7.15
N GLY A 31 7.25 0.37 -8.31
CA GLY A 31 7.07 -0.43 -9.53
C GLY A 31 5.89 -1.40 -9.48
N ALA A 32 5.04 -1.33 -8.45
CA ALA A 32 3.89 -2.23 -8.32
C ALA A 32 2.84 -1.91 -9.39
N ASN A 33 2.28 -2.96 -9.99
CA ASN A 33 1.12 -2.82 -10.86
C ASN A 33 -0.15 -2.82 -9.99
N LEU A 34 -0.62 -1.63 -9.64
CA LEU A 34 -1.84 -1.37 -8.87
C LEU A 34 -3.00 -0.95 -9.78
N ARG A 35 -2.90 -1.30 -11.07
CA ARG A 35 -3.94 -1.01 -12.05
C ARG A 35 -5.26 -1.65 -11.62
N ASP A 36 -6.34 -0.87 -11.66
CA ASP A 36 -7.68 -1.30 -11.24
C ASP A 36 -7.75 -1.83 -9.79
N ALA A 37 -6.75 -1.50 -8.95
CA ALA A 37 -6.72 -1.91 -7.56
C ALA A 37 -7.66 -1.04 -6.71
N ASN A 38 -8.40 -1.68 -5.80
CA ASN A 38 -9.18 -0.97 -4.80
C ASN A 38 -8.28 -0.58 -3.62
N LEU A 39 -7.92 0.69 -3.58
CA LEU A 39 -7.17 1.34 -2.51
C LEU A 39 -8.07 2.32 -1.72
N CYS A 40 -9.40 2.27 -1.92
CA CYS A 40 -10.35 3.17 -1.27
C CYS A 40 -10.21 3.09 0.26
N GLY A 41 -9.84 4.22 0.87
CA GLY A 41 -9.62 4.31 2.33
C GLY A 41 -8.32 3.66 2.83
N ALA A 42 -7.44 3.19 1.94
CA ALA A 42 -6.13 2.70 2.30
C ALA A 42 -5.23 3.87 2.75
N ASN A 43 -4.72 3.80 3.97
CA ASN A 43 -3.82 4.82 4.48
C ASN A 43 -2.40 4.56 3.94
N LEU A 44 -2.09 5.13 2.78
CA LEU A 44 -0.78 5.07 2.13
C LEU A 44 0.16 6.19 2.58
N ARG A 45 -0.04 6.75 3.79
CA ARG A 45 0.75 7.89 4.26
C ARG A 45 2.20 7.48 4.43
N GLY A 46 3.03 8.03 3.56
CA GLY A 46 4.42 7.69 3.49
C GLY A 46 4.69 6.40 2.72
N ALA A 47 3.74 5.69 2.13
CA ALA A 47 4.06 4.56 1.25
C ALA A 47 5.00 4.98 0.09
N ASN A 48 5.88 4.09 -0.35
CA ASN A 48 6.69 4.31 -1.54
C ASN A 48 5.95 3.83 -2.78
N LEU A 49 5.38 4.76 -3.55
CA LEU A 49 4.63 4.49 -4.79
C LEU A 49 5.43 4.86 -6.05
N ARG A 50 6.74 5.04 -5.92
CA ARG A 50 7.57 5.44 -7.06
C ARG A 50 7.48 4.39 -8.18
N ASP A 51 7.27 4.84 -9.41
CA ASP A 51 7.09 3.98 -10.59
C ASP A 51 5.88 3.00 -10.50
N ALA A 52 4.99 3.17 -9.52
CA ALA A 52 3.78 2.34 -9.40
C ALA A 52 2.75 2.71 -10.47
N ASN A 53 2.13 1.70 -11.08
CA ASN A 53 1.04 1.90 -12.03
C ASN A 53 -0.29 1.97 -11.28
N LEU A 54 -0.81 3.19 -11.07
CA LEU A 54 -2.10 3.47 -10.42
C LEU A 54 -3.24 3.69 -11.43
N CYS A 55 -3.07 3.31 -12.69
CA CYS A 55 -4.09 3.53 -13.72
C CYS A 55 -5.40 2.81 -13.35
N GLY A 56 -6.50 3.56 -13.22
CA GLY A 56 -7.80 3.00 -12.82
C GLY A 56 -7.89 2.53 -11.36
N ALA A 57 -6.88 2.79 -10.52
CA ALA A 57 -6.96 2.50 -9.10
C ALA A 57 -8.03 3.37 -8.43
N ASP A 58 -8.80 2.76 -7.53
CA ASP A 58 -9.82 3.44 -6.72
C ASP A 58 -9.16 3.91 -5.42
N LEU A 59 -9.20 5.21 -5.09
CA LEU A 59 -8.41 5.85 -4.01
C LEU A 59 -9.29 6.45 -2.91
#